data_AF-A0A3C2BRB0-F1
#
_entry.id   AF-A0A3C2BRB0-F1
#
_cell.length_a   1.000
_cell.length_b   1.000
_cell.length_c   1.000
_cell.angle_alpha   90.00
_cell.angle_beta   90.00
_cell.angle_gamma   90.00
#
_symmetry.space_group_name_H-M   'P 1'
#
loop_
_entity.id
_entity.type
_entity.pdbx_description
1 polymer ?
#
loop_
_entity_poly.entity_id
_entity_poly.type
_entity_poly.pdbx_seq_one_letter_code
_entity_poly.pdbx_strand_id
1 'polypeptide(L)'
;MTGILVPGLALVLILAAAAVLAFSQPNRVRKRLLRLRGEVGTGTRGAEEGDGYAGRLHGLRDTAMMLELVAAMLDAGSGIGRSLELVAASASTDYGKALRPVVSALAIGADWETAWRSSEVRLPEILELRDALGFAALTGAPSSAILYAQAARLRRERFRAAEKRAASLGVKLVIPLGLCSLPAFICLGVVPVLLALVPSGS
;
A
#
# COMPACT_ATOMS: atom_id res chain seq x y z
N MET A 1 11.08 -39.46 -52.02
CA MET A 1 10.75 -39.76 -50.62
C MET A 1 11.12 -38.63 -49.64
N THR A 2 11.25 -37.36 -50.09
CA THR A 2 11.64 -36.21 -49.24
C THR A 2 10.55 -35.13 -49.11
N GLY A 3 9.38 -35.30 -49.75
CA GLY A 3 8.37 -34.23 -49.89
C GLY A 3 7.45 -34.00 -48.67
N ILE A 4 7.34 -34.94 -47.73
CA ILE A 4 6.35 -34.89 -46.63
C ILE A 4 6.97 -34.47 -45.29
N LEU A 5 8.28 -34.66 -45.12
CA LEU A 5 9.02 -34.16 -43.95
C LEU A 5 9.17 -32.63 -43.96
N VAL A 6 9.26 -32.02 -45.16
CA VAL A 6 9.43 -30.57 -45.33
C VAL A 6 8.23 -29.75 -44.82
N PRO A 7 6.95 -30.09 -45.11
CA PRO A 7 5.81 -29.34 -44.58
C PRO A 7 5.65 -29.50 -43.06
N GLY A 8 5.99 -30.67 -42.50
CA GLY A 8 6.00 -30.88 -41.04
C GLY A 8 7.07 -30.03 -40.35
N LEU A 9 8.29 -30.01 -40.88
CA LEU A 9 9.37 -29.15 -40.40
C LEU A 9 9.06 -27.66 -40.60
N ALA A 10 8.40 -27.29 -41.71
CA ALA A 10 7.96 -25.93 -41.96
C ALA A 10 6.89 -25.49 -40.96
N LEU A 11 5.90 -26.34 -40.65
CA LEU A 11 4.88 -26.06 -39.64
C LEU A 11 5.49 -25.92 -38.24
N VAL A 12 6.45 -26.79 -37.89
CA VAL A 12 7.20 -26.72 -36.62
C VAL A 12 8.06 -25.46 -36.55
N LEU A 13 8.74 -25.08 -37.63
CA LEU A 13 9.54 -23.85 -37.70
C LEU A 13 8.67 -22.59 -37.66
N ILE A 14 7.49 -22.59 -38.31
CA ILE A 14 6.52 -21.50 -38.27
C ILE A 14 5.93 -21.37 -36.86
N LEU A 15 5.58 -22.48 -36.20
CA LEU A 15 5.10 -22.48 -34.82
C LEU A 15 6.19 -22.03 -33.84
N ALA A 16 7.43 -22.48 -34.02
CA ALA A 16 8.56 -22.04 -33.22
C ALA A 16 8.85 -20.54 -33.41
N ALA A 17 8.82 -20.05 -34.65
CA ALA A 17 8.99 -18.63 -34.95
C ALA A 17 7.83 -17.78 -34.39
N ALA A 18 6.58 -18.26 -34.48
CA ALA A 18 5.42 -17.60 -33.88
C ALA A 18 5.51 -17.58 -32.35
N ALA A 19 5.99 -18.66 -31.73
CA ALA A 19 6.24 -18.72 -30.29
C ALA A 19 7.33 -17.73 -29.87
N VAL A 20 8.45 -17.64 -30.60
CA VAL A 20 9.53 -16.68 -30.33
C VAL A 20 9.08 -15.23 -30.50
N LEU A 21 8.25 -14.95 -31.51
CA LEU A 21 7.68 -13.62 -31.74
C LEU A 21 6.66 -13.25 -30.65
N ALA A 22 5.79 -14.18 -30.26
CA ALA A 22 4.84 -14.01 -29.16
C ALA A 22 5.54 -13.85 -27.80
N PHE A 23 6.71 -14.49 -27.62
CA PHE A 23 7.55 -14.39 -26.43
C PHE A 23 8.47 -13.15 -26.42
N SER A 24 8.67 -12.49 -27.57
CA SER A 24 9.41 -11.22 -27.67
C SER A 24 8.54 -9.97 -27.48
N GLN A 25 7.25 -10.04 -27.83
CA GLN A 25 6.23 -9.00 -27.57
C GLN A 25 5.98 -8.63 -26.07
N PRO A 26 6.12 -9.51 -25.06
CA PRO A 26 5.86 -9.19 -23.65
C PRO A 26 6.89 -8.20 -23.09
N ASN A 27 8.08 -8.10 -23.72
CA ASN A 27 9.12 -7.18 -23.28
C ASN A 27 8.74 -5.70 -23.57
N ARG A 28 7.85 -5.44 -24.54
CA ARG A 28 7.28 -4.10 -24.78
C ARG A 28 6.22 -3.71 -23.74
N VAL A 29 5.43 -4.67 -23.26
CA VAL A 29 4.44 -4.45 -22.18
C VAL A 29 5.14 -4.25 -20.83
N ARG A 30 6.24 -4.98 -20.57
CA ARG A 30 7.14 -4.74 -19.42
C ARG A 30 7.68 -3.31 -19.37
N LYS A 31 8.12 -2.73 -20.50
CA LYS A 31 8.57 -1.33 -20.54
C LYS A 31 7.45 -0.33 -20.21
N ARG A 32 6.19 -0.63 -20.54
CA ARG A 32 5.03 0.21 -20.21
C ARG A 32 4.60 0.07 -18.75
N LEU A 33 4.67 -1.15 -18.19
CA LEU A 33 4.44 -1.42 -16.78
C LEU A 33 5.56 -0.87 -15.87
N LEU A 34 6.82 -0.86 -16.33
CA LEU A 34 7.92 -0.21 -15.64
C LEU A 34 7.78 1.33 -15.63
N ARG A 35 7.20 1.94 -16.68
CA ARG A 35 6.87 3.37 -16.69
C ARG A 35 5.75 3.73 -15.71
N LEU A 36 4.77 2.84 -15.50
CA LEU A 36 3.75 3.02 -14.46
C LEU A 36 4.24 2.65 -13.06
N ARG A 37 5.23 1.74 -12.93
CA ARG A 37 5.95 1.45 -11.68
C ARG A 37 6.76 2.65 -11.20
N GLY A 38 7.22 3.50 -12.11
CA GLY A 38 7.94 4.74 -11.82
C GLY A 38 7.09 5.79 -11.09
N GLU A 39 5.78 5.83 -11.30
CA GLU A 39 4.87 6.72 -10.56
C GLU A 39 4.33 6.11 -9.26
N VAL A 40 4.35 4.79 -9.11
CA VAL A 40 3.90 4.09 -7.88
C VAL A 40 5.09 3.77 -6.93
N GLY A 41 6.25 4.36 -7.21
CA GLY A 41 7.53 4.09 -6.57
C GLY A 41 8.02 5.15 -5.57
N THR A 42 7.13 5.88 -4.89
CA THR A 42 7.47 6.75 -3.75
C THR A 42 6.61 6.46 -2.51
N GLY A 43 6.04 5.26 -2.42
CA GLY A 43 5.43 4.74 -1.20
C GLY A 43 6.44 3.96 -0.37
N THR A 44 7.15 4.68 0.49
CA THR A 44 7.82 4.22 1.73
C THR A 44 8.06 2.71 1.83
N ARG A 45 9.25 2.28 1.43
CA ARG A 45 9.89 1.09 2.01
C ARG A 45 10.14 1.37 3.50
N GLY A 46 9.32 0.78 4.35
CA GLY A 46 9.62 0.53 5.76
C GLY A 46 8.95 -0.80 6.08
N ALA A 47 9.65 -1.92 5.92
CA ALA A 47 10.50 -2.48 6.97
C ALA A 47 9.67 -2.73 8.22
N GLU A 48 8.93 -3.84 8.19
CA GLU A 48 8.68 -4.62 9.41
C GLU A 48 10.03 -5.14 9.86
N GLU A 49 10.72 -4.37 10.69
CA GLU A 49 11.89 -4.82 11.42
C GLU A 49 11.86 -4.09 12.76
N GLY A 50 11.76 -4.87 13.83
CA GLY A 50 11.61 -4.37 15.19
C GLY A 50 12.82 -3.53 15.58
N ASP A 51 12.68 -2.21 15.47
CA ASP A 51 13.63 -1.25 16.02
C ASP A 51 12.90 -0.33 17.01
N GLY A 52 12.53 -0.92 18.15
CA GLY A 52 11.80 -0.26 19.22
C GLY A 52 12.63 0.77 20.01
N TYR A 53 13.89 1.02 19.66
CA TYR A 53 14.76 1.87 20.48
C TYR A 53 15.67 2.86 19.73
N ALA A 54 15.85 2.79 18.40
CA ALA A 54 16.62 3.81 17.65
C ALA A 54 15.80 5.03 17.19
N GLY A 55 14.47 5.03 17.35
CA GLY A 55 13.57 6.11 16.92
C GLY A 55 13.62 7.40 17.74
N ARG A 56 14.49 7.50 18.76
CA ARG A 56 14.49 8.60 19.76
C ARG A 56 14.77 9.99 19.18
N LEU A 57 15.22 10.11 17.92
CA LEU A 57 15.48 11.38 17.24
C LEU A 57 14.43 11.77 16.20
N HIS A 58 13.50 10.88 15.84
CA HIS A 58 12.40 11.17 14.92
C HIS A 58 11.10 11.16 15.72
N GLY A 59 10.59 12.33 16.10
CA GLY A 59 9.37 12.46 16.89
C GLY A 59 8.15 11.72 16.31
N LEU A 60 7.07 11.63 17.09
CA LEU A 60 5.85 10.88 16.74
C LEU A 60 5.33 11.24 15.33
N ARG A 61 5.15 10.20 14.51
CA ARG A 61 4.53 10.28 13.17
C ARG A 61 3.25 9.44 13.06
N ASP A 62 3.03 8.52 14.01
CA ASP A 62 1.90 7.61 13.96
C ASP A 62 0.66 8.21 14.63
N THR A 63 -0.37 8.52 13.84
CA THR A 63 -1.68 8.99 14.31
C THR A 63 -2.35 8.07 15.32
N ALA A 64 -2.24 6.74 15.18
CA ALA A 64 -2.84 5.80 16.12
C ALA A 64 -2.18 5.93 17.51
N MET A 65 -0.86 6.03 17.54
CA MET A 65 -0.11 6.25 18.77
C MET A 65 -0.41 7.62 19.38
N MET A 66 -0.54 8.67 18.56
CA MET A 66 -0.93 10.00 19.04
C MET A 66 -2.33 9.97 19.67
N LEU A 67 -3.30 9.28 19.06
CA LEU A 67 -4.64 9.10 19.61
C LEU A 67 -4.63 8.34 20.95
N GLU A 68 -3.79 7.30 21.08
CA GLU A 68 -3.63 6.55 22.33
C GLU A 68 -3.05 7.40 23.45
N LEU A 69 -2.04 8.24 23.14
CA LEU A 69 -1.47 9.15 24.11
C LEU A 69 -2.48 10.21 24.55
N VAL A 70 -3.25 10.77 23.62
CA VAL A 70 -4.35 11.70 23.98
C VAL A 70 -5.39 10.98 24.83
N ALA A 71 -5.82 9.78 24.45
CA ALA A 71 -6.79 8.99 25.20
C ALA A 71 -6.32 8.72 26.63
N ALA A 72 -5.08 8.27 26.80
CA ALA A 72 -4.48 8.01 28.11
C ALA A 72 -4.38 9.28 28.96
N MET A 73 -4.05 10.42 28.35
CA MET A 73 -4.03 11.71 29.07
C MET A 73 -5.44 12.17 29.45
N LEU A 74 -6.44 11.98 28.59
CA LEU A 74 -7.85 12.28 28.91
C LEU A 74 -8.37 11.37 30.04
N ASP A 75 -8.01 10.08 30.05
CA ASP A 75 -8.30 9.15 31.15
C ASP A 75 -7.67 9.60 32.47
N ALA A 76 -6.47 10.17 32.40
CA ALA A 76 -5.79 10.77 33.55
C ALA A 76 -6.37 12.14 33.97
N GLY A 77 -7.43 12.62 33.30
CA GLY A 77 -8.10 13.89 33.58
C GLY A 77 -7.45 15.11 32.92
N SER A 78 -6.50 14.94 32.01
CA SER A 78 -5.96 16.05 31.22
C SER A 78 -7.02 16.60 30.27
N GLY A 79 -7.03 17.92 30.06
CA GLY A 79 -7.86 18.54 29.03
C GLY A 79 -7.30 18.34 27.62
N ILE A 80 -8.16 18.42 26.60
CA ILE A 80 -7.79 18.19 25.19
C ILE A 80 -6.66 19.12 24.71
N GLY A 81 -6.68 20.40 25.10
CA GLY A 81 -5.63 21.36 24.74
C GLY A 81 -4.27 20.98 25.30
N ARG A 82 -4.22 20.58 26.58
CA ARG A 82 -2.97 20.14 27.23
C ARG A 82 -2.45 18.85 26.64
N SER A 83 -3.33 17.90 26.35
CA SER A 83 -2.99 16.64 25.70
C SER A 83 -2.40 16.87 24.30
N LEU A 84 -3.01 17.77 23.50
CA LEU A 84 -2.51 18.13 22.17
C LEU A 84 -1.17 18.87 22.21
N GLU A 85 -0.96 19.74 23.21
CA GLU A 85 0.33 20.42 23.41
C GLU A 85 1.47 19.42 23.61
N LEU A 86 1.26 18.42 24.47
CA LEU A 86 2.26 17.38 24.76
C LEU A 86 2.53 16.48 23.56
N VAL A 87 1.50 16.15 22.78
CA VAL A 87 1.65 15.41 21.53
C VAL A 87 2.42 16.24 20.50
N ALA A 88 2.09 17.52 20.33
CA ALA A 88 2.78 18.40 19.39
C ALA A 88 4.27 18.57 19.71
N ALA A 89 4.62 18.63 21.01
CA ALA A 89 6.00 18.70 21.48
C ALA A 89 6.79 17.39 21.23
N SER A 90 6.09 16.26 21.23
CA SER A 90 6.68 14.93 21.03
C SER A 90 6.65 14.47 19.56
N ALA A 91 5.94 15.20 18.70
CA ALA A 91 5.76 14.88 17.29
C ALA A 91 6.99 15.19 16.43
N SER A 92 7.06 14.56 15.26
CA SER A 92 8.08 14.91 14.27
C SER A 92 7.95 16.37 13.84
N THR A 93 9.04 16.96 13.34
CA THR A 93 9.10 18.39 13.00
C THR A 93 7.95 18.89 12.13
N ASP A 94 7.53 18.10 11.12
CA ASP A 94 6.45 18.48 10.21
C ASP A 94 5.08 18.48 10.91
N TYR A 95 4.85 17.48 11.77
CA TYR A 95 3.62 17.30 12.52
C TYR A 95 3.52 18.35 13.64
N GLY A 96 4.61 18.59 14.36
CA GLY A 96 4.70 19.66 15.36
C GLY A 96 4.46 21.04 14.74
N LYS A 97 5.02 21.33 13.56
CA LYS A 97 4.73 22.58 12.84
C LYS A 97 3.25 22.73 12.46
N ALA A 98 2.58 21.64 12.09
CA ALA A 98 1.16 21.64 11.77
C ALA A 98 0.25 21.81 13.00
N LEU A 99 0.65 21.25 14.15
CA LEU A 99 -0.13 21.26 15.40
C LEU A 99 0.07 22.52 16.24
N ARG A 100 1.25 23.14 16.22
CA ARG A 100 1.58 24.33 17.03
C ARG A 100 0.58 25.49 16.86
N PRO A 101 0.14 25.86 15.64
CA PRO A 101 -0.88 26.90 15.47
C PRO A 101 -2.21 26.54 16.15
N VAL A 102 -2.63 25.28 16.04
CA VAL A 102 -3.87 24.77 16.65
C VAL A 102 -3.78 24.82 18.17
N VAL A 103 -2.68 24.31 18.74
CA VAL A 103 -2.43 24.36 20.19
C VAL A 103 -2.44 25.80 20.68
N SER A 104 -1.80 26.71 19.95
CA SER A 104 -1.76 28.14 20.31
C SER A 104 -3.15 28.78 20.26
N ALA A 105 -3.95 28.48 19.24
CA ALA A 105 -5.32 28.97 19.10
C ALA A 105 -6.23 28.43 20.22
N LEU A 106 -6.12 27.15 20.56
CA LEU A 106 -6.86 26.56 21.69
C LEU A 106 -6.43 27.17 23.03
N ALA A 107 -5.14 27.46 23.21
CA ALA A 107 -4.61 28.07 24.43
C ALA A 107 -5.15 29.49 24.68
N ILE A 108 -5.48 30.24 23.62
CA ILE A 108 -6.12 31.57 23.72
C ILE A 108 -7.65 31.50 23.70
N GLY A 109 -8.24 30.30 23.77
CA GLY A 109 -9.69 30.10 23.89
C GLY A 109 -10.46 30.04 22.59
N ALA A 110 -9.80 29.86 21.43
CA ALA A 110 -10.51 29.59 20.19
C ALA A 110 -11.27 28.25 20.27
N ASP A 111 -12.45 28.18 19.66
CA ASP A 111 -13.17 26.91 19.51
C ASP A 111 -12.43 25.94 18.59
N TRP A 112 -12.81 24.65 18.65
CA TRP A 112 -12.17 23.58 17.89
C TRP A 112 -12.09 23.88 16.39
N GLU A 113 -13.19 24.28 15.77
CA GLU A 113 -13.23 24.53 14.33
C GLU A 113 -12.36 25.73 13.95
N THR A 114 -12.43 26.81 14.73
CA THR A 114 -11.60 28.00 14.49
C THR A 114 -10.11 27.72 14.66
N ALA A 115 -9.72 26.92 15.66
CA ALA A 115 -8.33 26.53 15.87
C ALA A 115 -7.76 25.77 14.66
N TRP A 116 -8.54 24.87 14.06
CA TRP A 116 -8.13 24.09 12.89
C TRP A 116 -8.22 24.84 11.56
N ARG A 117 -9.06 25.88 11.44
CA ARG A 117 -9.11 26.74 10.23
C ARG A 117 -7.81 27.51 10.01
N SER A 118 -7.11 27.86 11.09
CA SER A 118 -5.88 28.66 11.04
C SER A 118 -4.63 27.89 10.60
N SER A 119 -4.69 26.55 10.60
CA SER A 119 -3.55 25.72 10.20
C SER A 119 -3.50 25.57 8.67
N GLU A 120 -2.52 26.22 8.04
CA GLU A 120 -2.24 26.12 6.61
C GLU A 120 -1.76 24.72 6.19
N VAL A 121 -1.31 23.90 7.14
CA VAL A 121 -0.67 22.61 6.86
C VAL A 121 -1.71 21.48 6.85
N ARG A 122 -1.89 20.84 5.69
CA ARG A 122 -2.95 19.86 5.43
C ARG A 122 -2.42 18.43 5.28
N LEU A 123 -1.61 17.97 6.23
CA LEU A 123 -1.20 16.56 6.25
C LEU A 123 -2.43 15.67 6.49
N PRO A 124 -2.65 14.63 5.66
CA PRO A 124 -3.81 13.76 5.82
C PRO A 124 -3.84 13.08 7.20
N GLU A 125 -2.69 12.73 7.76
CA GLU A 125 -2.57 12.09 9.07
C GLU A 125 -2.97 13.01 10.23
N ILE A 126 -2.72 14.32 10.08
CA ILE A 126 -3.11 15.36 11.05
C ILE A 126 -4.61 15.67 10.94
N LEU A 127 -5.16 15.64 9.72
CA LEU A 127 -6.61 15.75 9.52
C LEU A 127 -7.35 14.55 10.12
N GLU A 128 -6.80 13.34 9.98
CA GLU A 128 -7.36 12.14 10.60
C GLU A 128 -7.33 12.25 12.14
N LEU A 129 -6.24 12.80 12.71
CA LEU A 129 -6.16 13.11 14.13
C LEU A 129 -7.24 14.12 14.55
N ARG A 130 -7.42 15.21 13.79
CA ARG A 130 -8.48 16.20 14.03
C ARG A 130 -9.86 15.54 14.03
N ASP A 131 -10.17 14.76 13.01
CA ASP A 131 -11.50 14.17 12.85
C ASP A 131 -11.82 13.20 13.98
N ALA A 132 -10.83 12.40 14.39
CA ALA A 132 -10.97 11.49 15.52
C ALA A 132 -11.14 12.21 16.87
N LEU A 133 -10.45 13.35 17.06
CA LEU A 133 -10.54 14.15 18.28
C LEU A 133 -11.75 15.09 18.32
N GLY A 134 -12.37 15.39 17.18
CA GLY A 134 -13.45 16.37 17.08
C GLY A 134 -14.63 16.07 18.00
N PHE A 135 -15.01 14.79 18.12
CA PHE A 135 -16.08 14.40 19.05
C PHE A 135 -15.72 14.69 20.52
N ALA A 136 -14.50 14.33 20.95
CA ALA A 136 -14.03 14.59 22.30
C ALA A 136 -13.90 16.09 22.59
N ALA A 137 -13.45 16.87 21.60
CA ALA A 137 -13.31 18.32 21.71
C ALA A 137 -14.67 19.05 21.80
N LEU A 138 -15.66 18.61 21.02
CA LEU A 138 -16.97 19.26 20.95
C LEU A 138 -17.90 18.89 22.11
N THR A 139 -17.83 17.64 22.59
CA THR A 139 -18.73 17.16 23.65
C THR A 139 -18.18 17.37 25.04
N GLY A 140 -16.88 17.64 25.19
CA GLY A 140 -16.19 17.78 26.47
C GLY A 140 -16.18 16.50 27.32
N ALA A 141 -16.85 15.43 26.87
CA ALA A 141 -16.87 14.15 27.52
C ALA A 141 -15.62 13.37 27.08
N PRO A 142 -14.80 12.88 28.03
CA PRO A 142 -13.68 12.02 27.70
C PRO A 142 -14.25 10.71 27.17
N SER A 143 -14.25 10.55 25.84
CA SER A 143 -14.47 9.24 25.24
C SER A 143 -13.14 8.64 24.83
N SER A 144 -12.24 8.49 25.80
CA SER A 144 -10.99 7.75 25.67
C SER A 144 -11.22 6.38 25.04
N ALA A 145 -12.31 5.69 25.42
CA ALA A 145 -12.74 4.44 24.81
C ALA A 145 -12.97 4.55 23.29
N ILE A 146 -13.61 5.62 22.81
CA ILE A 146 -13.78 5.87 21.36
C ILE A 146 -12.43 6.13 20.70
N LEU A 147 -11.55 6.92 21.34
CA LEU A 147 -10.22 7.20 20.80
C LEU A 147 -9.35 5.94 20.70
N TYR A 148 -9.37 5.07 21.70
CA TYR A 148 -8.72 3.76 21.64
C TYR A 148 -9.32 2.87 20.55
N ALA A 149 -10.64 2.89 20.37
CA ALA A 149 -11.29 2.15 19.31
C ALA A 149 -10.89 2.66 17.91
N GLN A 150 -10.78 3.98 17.72
CA GLN A 150 -10.28 4.58 16.48
C GLN A 150 -8.80 4.24 16.24
N ALA A 151 -7.95 4.32 17.26
CA ALA A 151 -6.55 3.93 17.16
C ALA A 151 -6.38 2.45 16.78
N ALA A 152 -7.17 1.55 17.41
CA ALA A 152 -7.20 0.14 17.07
C ALA A 152 -7.72 -0.10 15.64
N ARG A 153 -8.72 0.66 15.20
CA ARG A 153 -9.23 0.60 13.82
C ARG A 153 -8.14 0.99 12.82
N LEU A 154 -7.42 2.10 13.05
CA LEU A 154 -6.34 2.56 12.17
C LEU A 154 -5.22 1.51 12.04
N ARG A 155 -4.85 0.86 13.15
CA ARG A 155 -3.88 -0.26 13.14
C ARG A 155 -4.37 -1.44 12.29
N ARG A 156 -5.64 -1.84 12.44
CA ARG A 156 -6.23 -2.93 11.63
C ARG A 156 -6.28 -2.58 10.15
N GLU A 157 -6.62 -1.34 9.80
CA GLU A 157 -6.66 -0.90 8.41
C GLU A 157 -5.28 -0.95 7.75
N ARG A 158 -4.24 -0.51 8.48
CA ARG A 158 -2.85 -0.64 8.01
C ARG A 158 -2.43 -2.09 7.82
N PHE A 159 -2.77 -2.97 8.76
CA PHE A 159 -2.49 -4.40 8.63
C PHE A 159 -3.18 -5.02 7.41
N ARG A 160 -4.47 -4.74 7.20
CA ARG A 160 -5.23 -5.18 6.02
C ARG A 160 -4.64 -4.65 4.72
N ALA A 161 -4.17 -3.40 4.71
CA ALA A 161 -3.52 -2.82 3.54
C ALA A 161 -2.19 -3.53 3.22
N ALA A 162 -1.40 -3.89 4.24
CA ALA A 162 -0.17 -4.67 4.06
C ALA A 162 -0.47 -6.08 3.54
N GLU A 163 -1.45 -6.77 4.12
CA GLU A 163 -1.89 -8.10 3.69
C GLU A 163 -2.37 -8.10 2.24
N LYS A 164 -3.20 -7.11 1.86
CA LYS A 164 -3.67 -6.95 0.47
C LYS A 164 -2.50 -6.73 -0.51
N ARG A 165 -1.49 -5.95 -0.10
CA ARG A 165 -0.29 -5.73 -0.91
C ARG A 165 0.49 -7.04 -1.09
N ALA A 166 0.68 -7.81 -0.02
CA ALA A 166 1.34 -9.12 -0.05
C ALA A 166 0.59 -10.12 -0.94
N ALA A 167 -0.73 -10.26 -0.78
CA ALA A 167 -1.57 -11.13 -1.60
C ALA A 167 -1.50 -10.78 -3.10
N SER A 168 -1.44 -9.48 -3.43
CA SER A 168 -1.31 -9.03 -4.82
C SER A 168 0.01 -9.44 -5.49
N LEU A 169 1.07 -9.70 -4.72
CA LEU A 169 2.34 -10.17 -5.25
C LEU A 169 2.24 -11.64 -5.70
N GLY A 170 1.54 -12.48 -4.93
CA GLY A 170 1.30 -13.88 -5.31
C GLY A 170 0.59 -13.98 -6.65
N VAL A 171 -0.48 -13.22 -6.85
CA VAL A 171 -1.21 -13.16 -8.13
C VAL A 171 -0.30 -12.68 -9.28
N LYS A 172 0.49 -11.62 -9.05
CA LYS A 172 1.45 -11.11 -10.05
C LYS A 172 2.56 -12.09 -10.40
N LEU A 173 2.87 -13.07 -9.55
CA LEU A 173 3.88 -14.10 -9.79
C LEU A 173 3.30 -15.35 -10.45
N VAL A 174 2.06 -15.73 -10.13
CA VAL A 174 1.42 -16.91 -10.73
C VAL A 174 1.00 -16.65 -12.19
N ILE A 175 0.55 -15.43 -12.52
CA ILE A 175 0.18 -15.06 -13.90
C ILE A 175 1.31 -15.32 -14.92
N PRO A 176 2.55 -14.85 -14.75
CA PRO A 176 3.63 -15.10 -15.70
C PRO A 176 4.05 -16.58 -15.74
N LEU A 177 3.94 -17.30 -14.61
CA LEU A 177 4.26 -18.73 -14.57
C LEU A 177 3.23 -19.55 -15.37
N GLY A 178 1.94 -19.26 -15.21
CA GLY A 178 0.86 -19.88 -15.99
C GLY A 178 0.98 -19.59 -17.48
N LEU A 179 1.30 -18.34 -17.85
CA LEU A 179 1.59 -17.94 -19.24
C LEU A 179 2.82 -18.65 -19.83
N CYS A 180 3.81 -19.00 -19.01
CA CYS A 180 4.99 -19.74 -19.46
C CYS A 180 4.72 -21.25 -19.64
N SER A 181 3.74 -21.81 -18.94
CA SER A 181 3.40 -23.24 -19.04
C SER A 181 2.55 -23.57 -20.28
N LEU A 182 1.78 -22.61 -20.79
CA LEU A 182 0.90 -22.81 -21.94
C LEU A 182 1.68 -23.15 -23.24
N PRO A 183 2.77 -22.46 -23.60
CA PRO A 183 3.61 -22.85 -24.75
C PRO A 183 4.25 -24.23 -24.58
N ALA A 184 4.75 -24.54 -23.38
CA ALA A 184 5.36 -25.83 -23.09
C ALA A 184 4.35 -26.98 -23.26
N PHE A 185 3.10 -26.80 -22.80
CA PHE A 185 2.03 -27.76 -22.99
C PHE A 185 1.68 -27.96 -24.47
N ILE A 186 1.66 -26.90 -25.27
CA ILE A 186 1.40 -27.01 -26.72
C ILE A 186 2.51 -27.81 -27.40
N CYS A 187 3.78 -27.49 -27.12
CA CYS A 187 4.92 -28.18 -27.72
C CYS A 187 5.03 -29.65 -27.28
N LEU A 188 4.78 -29.94 -26.00
CA LEU A 188 4.96 -31.29 -25.44
C LEU A 188 3.72 -32.17 -25.54
N GLY A 189 2.52 -31.60 -25.52
CA GLY A 189 1.26 -32.34 -25.49
C GLY A 189 0.50 -32.31 -26.82
N VAL A 190 0.23 -31.12 -27.34
CA VAL A 190 -0.69 -30.95 -28.48
C VAL A 190 -0.01 -31.31 -29.81
N VAL A 191 1.23 -30.84 -30.03
CA VAL A 191 1.96 -31.10 -31.29
C VAL A 191 2.16 -32.59 -31.56
N PRO A 192 2.63 -33.43 -30.60
CA PRO A 192 2.82 -34.86 -30.85
C PRO A 192 1.50 -35.59 -31.12
N VAL A 193 0.43 -35.22 -30.42
CA VAL A 193 -0.90 -35.82 -30.62
C VAL A 193 -1.46 -35.47 -32.00
N LEU A 194 -1.31 -34.21 -32.45
CA LEU A 194 -1.70 -33.81 -33.80
C LEU A 194 -0.88 -34.57 -34.87
N LEU A 195 0.43 -34.75 -34.65
CA LEU A 195 1.27 -35.55 -35.56
C LEU A 195 0.85 -37.03 -35.61
N ALA A 196 0.38 -37.59 -34.50
CA ALA A 196 -0.09 -38.97 -34.43
C ALA A 196 -1.49 -39.18 -35.04
N LEU A 197 -2.36 -38.16 -34.97
CA LEU A 197 -3.72 -38.21 -35.53
C LEU A 197 -3.79 -37.82 -37.00
N VAL A 198 -2.78 -37.12 -37.55
CA VAL A 198 -2.67 -36.94 -39.00
C VAL A 198 -2.48 -38.35 -39.59
N PRO A 199 -3.47 -38.88 -40.34
CA PRO A 199 -3.34 -40.20 -40.92
C PRO A 199 -2.11 -40.16 -41.82
N SER A 200 -1.26 -41.18 -41.72
CA SER A 200 -0.29 -41.52 -42.76
C SER A 200 -1.05 -42.06 -43.97
N GLY A 201 -1.96 -41.24 -44.51
CA GLY A 201 -2.90 -41.58 -45.56
C GLY A 201 -2.37 -41.06 -46.88
N SER A 202 -1.72 -41.97 -47.60
CA SER A 202 -1.76 -42.17 -49.06
C SER A 202 -2.08 -40.97 -49.96
#